data_AF-A0A177ZQ14-F1
#
_entry.id   AF-A0A177ZQ14-F1
#
_cell.length_a   1.000
_cell.length_b   1.000
_cell.length_c   1.000
_cell.angle_alpha   90.00
_cell.angle_beta   90.00
_cell.angle_gamma   90.00
#
_symmetry.space_group_name_H-M   'P 1'
#
loop_
_entity.id
_entity.type
_entity.pdbx_description
1 polymer ?
#
loop_
_entity_poly.entity_id
_entity_poly.type
_entity_poly.pdbx_seq_one_letter_code
_entity_poly.pdbx_strand_id
1 'polypeptide(L)'
;MDKLKSLYAKINQLNDEIPSDLAKKIHLYAEVMQLIGKYHAQATMTYGQAYAERKHVYAQALVNTPGTGVVKEGQADIDAYPYRMREAEAEGEMHRWKNSLAATSEIINALKKQLDTLMREYNAS
;
A
#
# COMPACT_ATOMS: atom_id res chain seq x y z
N MET A 1 8.91 -5.57 8.15
CA MET A 1 9.24 -4.13 8.32
C MET A 1 10.74 -3.86 8.31
N ASP A 2 11.57 -4.70 8.96
CA ASP A 2 13.02 -4.43 9.13
C ASP A 2 13.80 -4.28 7.81
N LYS A 3 13.44 -5.05 6.77
CA LYS A 3 14.06 -4.93 5.44
C LYS A 3 13.73 -3.61 4.75
N LEU A 4 12.51 -3.09 4.91
CA LEU A 4 12.12 -1.81 4.33
C LEU A 4 12.87 -0.67 5.04
N LYS A 5 12.94 -0.73 6.38
CA LYS A 5 13.69 0.24 7.19
C LYS A 5 15.18 0.23 6.85
N SER A 6 15.78 -0.94 6.65
CA SER A 6 17.21 -1.04 6.30
C SER A 6 17.50 -0.49 4.89
N LEU A 7 16.60 -0.68 3.92
CA LEU A 7 16.74 -0.07 2.60
C LEU A 7 16.69 1.46 2.67
N TYR A 8 15.72 2.03 3.40
CA TYR A 8 15.66 3.49 3.59
C TYR A 8 16.90 4.03 4.30
N ALA A 9 17.44 3.31 5.29
CA ALA A 9 18.69 3.70 5.95
C ALA A 9 19.87 3.75 4.97
N LYS A 10 19.98 2.77 4.05
CA LYS A 10 21.01 2.78 3.00
C LYS A 10 20.81 3.93 2.02
N ILE A 11 19.57 4.18 1.61
CA ILE A 11 19.23 5.30 0.71
C ILE A 11 19.66 6.63 1.33
N ASN A 12 19.40 6.84 2.62
CA ASN A 12 19.72 8.09 3.32
C ASN A 12 21.23 8.35 3.49
N GLN A 13 22.09 7.35 3.24
CA GLN A 13 23.54 7.50 3.28
C GLN A 13 24.16 7.94 1.95
N LEU A 14 23.39 7.94 0.86
CA LEU A 14 23.87 8.22 -0.49
C LEU A 14 23.71 9.71 -0.84
N ASN A 15 24.68 10.26 -1.60
CA ASN A 15 24.69 11.66 -2.00
C ASN A 15 24.00 11.86 -3.37
N ASP A 16 23.09 12.83 -3.45
CA ASP A 16 22.35 13.16 -4.67
C ASP A 16 23.15 13.96 -5.70
N GLU A 17 24.29 14.53 -5.32
CA GLU A 17 25.19 15.26 -6.22
C GLU A 17 26.18 14.34 -6.95
N ILE A 18 26.29 13.07 -6.52
CA ILE A 18 27.22 12.10 -7.08
C ILE A 18 26.43 11.17 -8.03
N PRO A 19 26.71 11.16 -9.35
CA PRO A 19 25.94 10.36 -10.31
C PRO A 19 25.91 8.86 -9.97
N SER A 20 27.02 8.31 -9.49
CA SER A 20 27.10 6.90 -9.11
C SER A 20 26.23 6.56 -7.88
N ASP A 21 26.03 7.51 -6.96
CA ASP A 21 25.19 7.33 -5.78
C ASP A 21 23.71 7.53 -6.10
N LEU A 22 23.37 8.45 -7.01
CA LEU A 22 22.02 8.54 -7.59
C LEU A 22 21.60 7.22 -8.27
N ALA A 23 22.49 6.64 -9.08
CA ALA A 23 22.22 5.35 -9.71
C ALA A 23 21.97 4.24 -8.68
N LYS A 24 22.75 4.21 -7.58
CA LYS A 24 22.51 3.28 -6.46
C LYS A 24 21.18 3.56 -5.75
N LYS A 25 20.82 4.84 -5.52
CA LYS A 25 19.52 5.21 -4.93
C LYS A 25 18.37 4.71 -5.79
N ILE A 26 18.43 4.87 -7.11
CA ILE A 26 17.42 4.35 -8.04
C ILE A 26 17.26 2.83 -7.89
N HIS A 27 18.37 2.08 -7.79
CA HIS A 27 18.32 0.64 -7.59
C HIS A 27 17.69 0.26 -6.23
N LEU A 28 18.10 0.92 -5.14
CA LEU A 28 17.53 0.68 -3.82
C LEU A 28 16.04 1.03 -3.74
N TYR A 29 15.61 2.12 -4.38
CA TYR A 29 14.20 2.46 -4.48
C TYR A 29 13.41 1.45 -5.32
N ALA A 30 14.01 0.84 -6.34
CA ALA A 30 13.38 -0.26 -7.07
C ALA A 30 13.18 -1.49 -6.18
N GLU A 31 14.14 -1.84 -5.31
CA GLU A 31 13.97 -2.89 -4.31
C GLU A 31 12.86 -2.55 -3.30
N VAL A 32 12.80 -1.29 -2.83
CA VAL A 32 11.72 -0.78 -1.99
C VAL A 32 10.37 -0.96 -2.68
N MET A 33 10.27 -0.57 -3.95
CA MET A 33 9.03 -0.69 -4.73
C MET A 33 8.55 -2.15 -4.82
N GLN A 34 9.46 -3.10 -5.01
CA GLN A 34 9.10 -4.54 -5.00
C GLN A 34 8.56 -4.99 -3.64
N LEU A 35 9.15 -4.54 -2.53
CA LEU A 35 8.68 -4.85 -1.18
C LEU A 35 7.29 -4.26 -0.91
N ILE A 36 7.09 -2.99 -1.25
CA ILE A 36 5.78 -2.33 -1.14
C ILE A 36 4.76 -3.07 -2.01
N GLY A 37 5.13 -3.54 -3.21
CA GLY A 37 4.26 -4.33 -4.08
C GLY A 37 3.76 -5.62 -3.41
N LYS A 38 4.63 -6.32 -2.69
CA LYS A 38 4.26 -7.51 -1.91
C LYS A 38 3.32 -7.16 -0.76
N TYR A 39 3.58 -6.07 -0.03
CA TYR A 39 2.70 -5.63 1.05
C TYR A 39 1.33 -5.18 0.54
N HIS A 40 1.29 -4.48 -0.60
CA HIS A 40 0.04 -4.11 -1.25
C HIS A 40 -0.77 -5.35 -1.63
N ALA A 41 -0.16 -6.34 -2.28
CA ALA A 41 -0.85 -7.58 -2.65
C ALA A 41 -1.43 -8.31 -1.42
N GLN A 42 -0.65 -8.40 -0.34
CA GLN A 42 -1.12 -8.97 0.92
C GLN A 42 -2.30 -8.18 1.50
N ALA A 43 -2.22 -6.85 1.53
CA ALA A 43 -3.28 -5.99 2.04
C ALA A 43 -4.56 -6.08 1.19
N THR A 44 -4.44 -6.17 -0.14
CA THR A 44 -5.58 -6.40 -1.04
C THR A 44 -6.28 -7.72 -0.72
N MET A 45 -5.52 -8.80 -0.47
CA MET A 45 -6.10 -10.08 -0.07
C MET A 45 -6.81 -9.98 1.28
N THR A 46 -6.19 -9.35 2.27
CA THR A 46 -6.79 -9.14 3.60
C THR A 46 -8.09 -8.33 3.51
N TYR A 47 -8.10 -7.26 2.72
CA TYR A 47 -9.32 -6.47 2.47
C TYR A 47 -10.42 -7.33 1.82
N GLY A 48 -10.10 -8.12 0.80
CA GLY A 48 -11.06 -9.02 0.16
C GLY A 48 -11.65 -10.05 1.12
N GLN A 49 -10.84 -10.59 2.03
CA GLN A 49 -11.30 -11.50 3.08
C GLN A 49 -12.24 -10.81 4.06
N ALA A 50 -11.89 -9.62 4.55
CA ALA A 50 -12.72 -8.84 5.48
C ALA A 50 -14.07 -8.43 4.84
N TYR A 51 -14.05 -8.02 3.57
CA TYR A 51 -15.26 -7.75 2.79
C TYR A 51 -16.17 -8.98 2.71
N ALA A 52 -15.60 -10.14 2.34
CA ALA A 52 -16.35 -11.38 2.21
C ALA A 52 -16.93 -11.82 3.56
N GLU A 53 -16.16 -11.73 4.64
CA GLU A 53 -16.59 -12.07 6.00
C GLU A 53 -17.77 -11.18 6.45
N ARG A 54 -17.67 -9.86 6.25
CA ARG A 54 -18.78 -8.94 6.57
C ARG A 54 -20.05 -9.32 5.80
N LYS A 55 -19.93 -9.59 4.49
CA LYS A 55 -21.08 -9.98 3.66
C LYS A 55 -21.68 -11.31 4.11
N HIS A 56 -20.86 -12.25 4.53
CA HIS A 56 -21.30 -13.53 5.08
C HIS A 56 -22.07 -13.33 6.39
N VAL A 57 -21.53 -12.57 7.35
CA VAL A 57 -22.19 -12.30 8.64
C VAL A 57 -23.52 -11.58 8.43
N TYR A 58 -23.54 -10.55 7.58
CA TYR A 58 -24.76 -9.83 7.25
C TYR A 58 -25.84 -10.77 6.69
N ALA A 59 -25.49 -11.61 5.72
CA ALA A 59 -26.42 -12.57 5.13
C ALA A 59 -26.89 -13.61 6.16
N GLN A 60 -26.00 -14.08 7.03
CA GLN A 60 -26.34 -15.04 8.08
C GLN A 60 -27.34 -14.45 9.09
N ALA A 61 -27.15 -13.18 9.47
CA ALA A 61 -28.06 -12.47 10.35
C ALA A 61 -29.44 -12.29 9.71
N LEU A 62 -29.52 -11.96 8.41
CA LEU A 62 -30.80 -11.88 7.68
C LEU A 62 -31.58 -13.19 7.67
N VAL A 63 -30.88 -14.32 7.48
CA VAL A 63 -31.49 -15.66 7.45
C VAL A 63 -31.96 -16.07 8.83
N ASN A 64 -31.14 -15.85 9.87
CA ASN A 64 -31.39 -16.35 11.22
C ASN A 64 -32.33 -15.47 12.04
N THR A 65 -32.43 -14.18 11.73
CA THR A 65 -33.29 -13.25 12.49
C THR A 65 -34.75 -13.47 12.11
N PRO A 66 -35.65 -13.79 13.05
CA PRO A 66 -37.08 -13.86 12.78
C PRO A 66 -37.69 -12.45 12.66
N GLY A 67 -38.86 -12.35 12.01
CA GLY A 67 -39.59 -11.09 11.87
C GLY A 67 -39.60 -10.53 10.45
N THR A 68 -40.00 -9.26 10.33
CA THR A 68 -40.13 -8.56 9.05
C THR A 68 -38.76 -8.28 8.42
N GLY A 69 -38.74 -7.94 7.13
CA GLY A 69 -37.50 -7.57 6.43
C GLY A 69 -36.73 -6.45 7.14
N VAL A 70 -37.44 -5.43 7.63
CA VAL A 70 -36.84 -4.29 8.35
C VAL A 70 -36.16 -4.72 9.65
N VAL A 71 -36.76 -5.63 10.42
CA VAL A 71 -36.16 -6.15 11.66
C VAL A 71 -34.90 -6.96 11.35
N LYS A 72 -34.96 -7.80 10.32
CA LYS A 72 -33.82 -8.60 9.85
C LYS A 72 -32.66 -7.72 9.40
N GLU A 73 -32.93 -6.72 8.56
CA GLU A 73 -31.92 -5.79 8.06
C GLU A 73 -31.27 -5.00 9.20
N GLY A 74 -32.06 -4.48 10.14
CA GLY A 74 -31.55 -3.77 11.31
C GLY A 74 -30.62 -4.64 12.17
N GLN A 75 -30.99 -5.89 12.43
CA GLN A 75 -30.12 -6.82 13.16
C GLN A 75 -28.85 -7.16 12.38
N ALA A 76 -28.98 -7.37 11.07
CA ALA A 76 -27.83 -7.67 10.21
C ALA A 76 -26.82 -6.53 10.16
N ASP A 77 -27.26 -5.27 10.15
CA ASP A 77 -26.38 -4.10 10.23
C ASP A 77 -25.65 -4.02 11.58
N ILE A 78 -26.36 -4.29 12.69
CA ILE A 78 -25.76 -4.35 14.04
C ILE A 78 -24.69 -5.44 14.11
N ASP A 79 -25.01 -6.65 13.64
CA ASP A 79 -24.11 -7.81 13.71
C ASP A 79 -22.89 -7.65 12.78
N ALA A 80 -23.07 -7.02 11.62
CA ALA A 80 -22.01 -6.79 10.65
C ALA A 80 -21.12 -5.58 10.99
N TYR A 81 -21.54 -4.70 11.90
CA TYR A 81 -20.79 -3.48 12.27
C TYR A 81 -19.32 -3.71 12.66
N PRO A 82 -18.96 -4.64 13.58
CA PRO A 82 -17.56 -4.88 13.91
C PRO A 82 -16.74 -5.35 12.70
N TYR A 83 -17.35 -6.11 11.78
CA TYR A 83 -16.69 -6.56 10.55
C TYR A 83 -16.52 -5.42 9.54
N ARG A 84 -17.46 -4.46 9.51
CA ARG A 84 -17.34 -3.24 8.71
C ARG A 84 -16.17 -2.38 9.17
N MET A 85 -15.93 -2.29 10.47
CA MET A 85 -14.76 -1.58 11.00
C MET A 85 -13.46 -2.26 10.60
N ARG A 86 -13.37 -3.60 10.71
CA ARG A 86 -12.19 -4.37 10.26
C ARG A 86 -11.94 -4.26 8.76
N GLU A 87 -13.00 -4.32 7.95
CA GLU A 87 -12.93 -4.10 6.51
C GLU A 87 -12.39 -2.71 6.18
N ALA A 88 -12.87 -1.67 6.87
CA ALA A 88 -12.39 -0.30 6.67
C ALA A 88 -10.91 -0.13 7.05
N GLU A 89 -10.45 -0.77 8.13
CA GLU A 89 -9.03 -0.80 8.50
C GLU A 89 -8.17 -1.49 7.42
N ALA A 90 -8.62 -2.64 6.92
CA ALA A 90 -7.94 -3.37 5.85
C ALA A 90 -7.94 -2.60 4.53
N GLU A 91 -9.02 -1.90 4.21
CA GLU A 91 -9.12 -1.00 3.06
C GLU A 91 -8.12 0.15 3.17
N GLY A 92 -8.03 0.78 4.35
CA GLY A 92 -7.05 1.83 4.64
C GLY A 92 -5.61 1.35 4.46
N GLU A 93 -5.29 0.15 4.95
CA GLU A 93 -3.99 -0.49 4.78
C GLU A 93 -3.65 -0.72 3.29
N MET A 94 -4.60 -1.26 2.53
CA MET A 94 -4.46 -1.46 1.08
C MET A 94 -4.18 -0.12 0.38
N HIS A 95 -4.96 0.91 0.68
CA HIS A 95 -4.76 2.23 0.09
C HIS A 95 -3.42 2.85 0.48
N ARG A 96 -2.96 2.67 1.72
CA ARG A 96 -1.64 3.15 2.15
C ARG A 96 -0.53 2.56 1.29
N TRP A 97 -0.55 1.24 1.06
CA TRP A 97 0.47 0.59 0.24
C TRP A 97 0.34 0.95 -1.25
N LYS A 98 -0.88 1.09 -1.78
CA LYS A 98 -1.13 1.57 -3.14
C LYS A 98 -0.52 2.96 -3.36
N ASN A 99 -0.76 3.88 -2.42
CA ASN A 99 -0.25 5.24 -2.49
C ASN A 99 1.28 5.26 -2.36
N SER A 100 1.84 4.39 -1.52
CA SER A 100 3.28 4.23 -1.35
C SER A 100 3.96 3.70 -2.62
N LEU A 101 3.32 2.80 -3.37
CA LEU A 101 3.80 2.36 -4.69
C LEU A 101 3.87 3.54 -5.67
N ALA A 102 2.79 4.32 -5.76
CA ALA A 102 2.73 5.49 -6.64
C ALA A 102 3.81 6.51 -6.29
N ALA A 103 3.94 6.86 -5.01
CA ALA A 103 4.96 7.80 -4.54
C ALA A 103 6.38 7.30 -4.82
N THR A 104 6.66 6.00 -4.61
CA THR A 104 8.00 5.42 -4.88
C THR A 104 8.34 5.46 -6.38
N SER A 105 7.35 5.20 -7.24
CA SER A 105 7.52 5.33 -8.70
C SER A 105 7.89 6.76 -9.10
N GLU A 106 7.21 7.77 -8.53
CA GLU A 106 7.51 9.17 -8.80
C GLU A 106 8.91 9.58 -8.32
N ILE A 107 9.34 9.09 -7.14
CA ILE A 107 10.71 9.30 -6.64
C ILE A 107 11.74 8.73 -7.62
N ILE A 108 11.54 7.50 -8.10
CA ILE A 108 12.45 6.87 -9.08
C ILE A 108 12.52 7.72 -10.36
N ASN A 109 11.37 8.22 -10.85
CA ASN A 109 11.32 9.03 -12.05
C ASN A 109 12.03 10.38 -11.87
N ALA A 110 11.88 11.02 -10.70
CA ALA A 110 12.60 12.24 -10.36
C ALA A 110 14.12 12.02 -10.33
N LEU A 111 14.58 10.95 -9.67
CA LEU A 111 16.01 10.61 -9.59
C LEU A 111 16.61 10.30 -10.97
N LYS A 112 15.87 9.62 -11.85
CA LYS A 112 16.31 9.39 -13.24
C LYS A 112 16.52 10.70 -13.99
N LYS A 113 15.57 11.64 -13.90
CA LYS A 113 15.69 12.97 -14.52
C LYS A 113 16.88 13.75 -13.96
N GLN A 114 17.10 13.69 -12.65
CA GLN A 114 18.23 14.34 -12.01
C GLN A 114 19.57 13.76 -12.50
N LEU A 115 19.68 12.43 -12.57
CA LEU A 115 20.86 11.75 -13.09
C LEU A 115 21.13 12.16 -14.55
N ASP A 116 20.10 12.21 -15.40
CA ASP A 116 20.23 12.64 -16.79
C ASP A 116 20.76 14.08 -16.91
N THR A 117 20.27 14.99 -16.07
CA THR A 117 20.75 16.39 -16.01
C THR A 117 22.23 16.45 -15.60
N LEU A 118 22.59 15.78 -14.50
CA LEU A 118 23.97 15.73 -14.01
C LEU A 118 24.93 15.19 -15.08
N MET A 119 24.57 14.09 -15.75
CA MET A 119 25.42 13.55 -16.82
C MET A 119 25.60 14.51 -17.99
N ARG A 120 24.57 15.31 -18.34
CA ARG A 120 24.69 16.33 -19.39
C ARG A 120 25.63 17.45 -18.99
N GLU A 121 25.54 17.91 -17.74
CA GLU A 121 26.43 18.95 -17.20
C GLU A 121 27.89 18.47 -17.15
N TYR A 122 28.13 17.23 -16.73
CA TYR A 122 29.45 16.61 -16.75
C TYR A 122 30.03 16.50 -18.16
N ASN A 123 29.22 16.16 -19.16
CA ASN A 123 29.66 16.03 -20.55
C ASN A 123 29.84 17.37 -21.26
N ALA A 124 29.29 18.46 -20.72
CA ALA A 124 29.42 19.82 -21.24
C ALA A 124 30.59 20.61 -20.62
N SER A 125 31.25 20.05 -19.61
CA SER A 125 32.41 20.59 -18.89
C SER A 125 33.71 20.01 -19.44
#